data_AF-A0AAW4NLL3-F1
#
_entry.id   AF-A0AAW4NLL3-F1
#
_cell.length_a   1.000
_cell.length_b   1.000
_cell.length_c   1.000
_cell.angle_alpha   90.00
_cell.angle_beta   90.00
_cell.angle_gamma   90.00
#
_symmetry.space_group_name_H-M   'P 1'
#
loop_
_entity.id
_entity.type
_entity.pdbx_description
1 polymer ?
#
loop_
_entity_poly.entity_id
_entity_poly.type
_entity_poly.pdbx_seq_one_letter_code
_entity_poly.pdbx_strand_id
1 'polypeptide(L)'
;MKTSEFSNTVLSYQETLKMLQGFCYEALRLLKVSVEKFPKFAVGVAMQADGKANPLIIDYTHSKVLVCIPVFHNLFTGVTGNDAPTMYRLMGYQLARFWYRFTTVGDEGTFNSKDKDSIVFAQSLMILKGCRINPLTPVSEVLKMLKEEFKIECEPVTGTDTHAKVKIDVIRPTQSEHMKITEHWEILREENINRSLASLAEGDLGSKSNPFDNVNEAADYIKKIEQERLSTDQYRQEIAREDFFYDGQIFRIPWASANVSYYPIEGASDNCFVVNQLSTHNKFVLKPSLANHKFLYRGQSRFFSPCKPNLFRENKDYFVDDIIQIKEFQCLLKTHPLVQLFERGFELLHDTFYFKINYDGLSQHYYNNTPWLDLTSDMEVAKFFAVTTFNMKLDCYEKYTGNELGVLYYFDLKADSFQYNDKRNYIVNNIGKQPFMRSGNQSGFLINIAKDEDFNNYPEVRYVFFRHNPTITDRIFTLFDNGDRIMPEEILRSHWHRRMNDEKIKKLISTEALKLNYKDNPHESHTKIKKALQNKGFKIKKYQPSFTKEELEQYYATSLEFWHEFCSNIHFYSPEGALMKEHLINLPLDPRYKWAFIK
;
A
#
# COMPACT_ATOMS: atom_id res chain seq x y z
N MET A 1 4.58 -27.32 -8.43
CA MET A 1 5.42 -26.18 -8.00
C MET A 1 6.86 -26.66 -8.08
N LYS A 2 7.67 -26.11 -8.99
CA LYS A 2 9.12 -26.25 -8.85
C LYS A 2 9.46 -25.48 -7.57
N THR A 3 10.00 -26.17 -6.58
CA THR A 3 10.68 -25.54 -5.45
C THR A 3 11.68 -24.55 -6.04
N SER A 4 11.44 -23.25 -5.83
CA SER A 4 12.47 -22.25 -6.10
C SER A 4 13.69 -22.67 -5.29
N GLU A 5 14.81 -22.87 -5.95
CA GLU A 5 16.10 -22.93 -5.29
C GLU A 5 16.27 -21.57 -4.59
N PHE A 6 15.94 -21.52 -3.29
CA PHE A 6 16.15 -20.34 -2.48
C PHE A 6 17.64 -20.02 -2.54
N SER A 7 18.01 -18.83 -3.00
CA SER A 7 19.39 -18.38 -2.84
C SER A 7 19.65 -18.21 -1.34
N ASN A 8 20.66 -18.89 -0.81
CA ASN A 8 21.15 -18.65 0.55
C ASN A 8 21.61 -17.19 0.64
N THR A 9 20.74 -16.29 1.09
CA THR A 9 21.11 -14.90 1.36
C THR A 9 21.75 -14.88 2.74
N VAL A 10 23.05 -14.62 2.78
CA VAL A 10 23.74 -14.28 4.03
C VAL A 10 23.72 -12.77 4.15
N LEU A 11 23.12 -12.26 5.23
CA LEU A 11 23.07 -10.83 5.49
C LEU A 11 24.47 -10.29 5.77
N SER A 12 24.76 -9.11 5.24
CA SER A 12 25.96 -8.36 5.61
C SER A 12 25.94 -8.03 7.10
N TYR A 13 27.10 -7.58 7.60
CA TYR A 13 27.23 -7.24 9.02
C TYR A 13 26.30 -6.10 9.42
N GLN A 14 26.11 -5.12 8.54
CA GLN A 14 25.23 -3.99 8.77
C GLN A 14 23.76 -4.41 8.77
N GLU A 15 23.35 -5.26 7.83
CA GLU A 15 21.98 -5.78 7.75
C GLU A 15 21.64 -6.66 8.95
N THR A 16 22.61 -7.48 9.41
CA THR A 16 22.50 -8.29 10.62
C THR A 16 22.22 -7.43 11.85
N LEU A 17 22.98 -6.35 12.04
CA LEU A 17 22.76 -5.42 13.16
C LEU A 17 21.40 -4.72 13.06
N LYS A 18 21.05 -4.19 11.88
CA LYS A 18 19.76 -3.51 11.65
C LYS A 18 18.59 -4.42 12.00
N MET A 19 18.63 -5.68 11.55
CA MET A 19 17.51 -6.61 11.75
C MET A 19 17.36 -7.01 13.23
N LEU A 20 18.46 -7.33 13.92
CA LEU A 20 18.45 -7.60 15.35
C LEU A 20 17.96 -6.40 16.17
N GLN A 21 18.46 -5.20 15.85
CA GLN A 21 18.08 -3.95 16.51
C GLN A 21 16.60 -3.67 16.33
N GLY A 22 16.08 -3.79 15.09
CA GLY A 22 14.68 -3.55 14.77
C GLY A 22 13.73 -4.41 15.61
N PHE A 23 13.97 -5.73 15.66
CA PHE A 23 13.14 -6.63 16.46
C PHE A 23 13.27 -6.38 17.97
N CYS A 24 14.48 -6.09 18.46
CA CYS A 24 14.67 -5.71 19.86
C CYS A 24 13.85 -4.44 20.20
N TYR A 25 13.91 -3.42 19.35
CA TYR A 25 13.19 -2.16 19.56
C TYR A 25 11.68 -2.33 19.46
N GLU A 26 11.18 -3.18 18.57
CA GLU A 26 9.75 -3.52 18.53
C GLU A 26 9.26 -4.09 19.86
N ALA A 27 9.99 -5.07 20.42
CA ALA A 27 9.63 -5.65 21.71
C ALA A 27 9.75 -4.66 22.87
N LEU A 28 10.79 -3.80 22.87
CA LEU A 28 10.95 -2.77 23.91
C LEU A 28 9.83 -1.72 23.87
N ARG A 29 9.34 -1.35 22.69
CA ARG A 29 8.17 -0.45 22.55
C ARG A 29 6.92 -1.08 23.12
N LEU A 30 6.67 -2.35 22.81
CA LEU A 30 5.55 -3.10 23.36
C LEU A 30 5.63 -3.21 24.89
N LEU A 31 6.83 -3.42 25.42
CA LEU A 31 7.12 -3.42 26.86
C LEU A 31 7.10 -2.01 27.49
N LYS A 32 6.80 -0.97 26.72
CA LYS A 32 6.71 0.43 27.15
C LYS A 32 8.00 0.97 27.78
N VAL A 33 9.16 0.47 27.33
CA VAL A 33 10.46 1.03 27.69
C VAL A 33 10.63 2.36 26.96
N SER A 34 11.04 3.40 27.67
CA SER A 34 11.28 4.72 27.07
C SER A 34 12.42 4.65 26.04
N VAL A 35 12.26 5.32 24.90
CA VAL A 35 13.20 5.26 23.76
C VAL A 35 14.61 5.70 24.15
N GLU A 36 14.76 6.62 25.11
CA GLU A 36 16.07 7.08 25.59
C GLU A 36 16.86 5.97 26.30
N LYS A 37 16.18 4.91 26.74
CA LYS A 37 16.79 3.74 27.40
C LYS A 37 17.10 2.60 26.44
N PHE A 38 16.87 2.77 25.14
CA PHE A 38 17.11 1.71 24.17
C PHE A 38 18.62 1.44 23.99
N PRO A 39 19.03 0.16 23.90
CA PRO A 39 20.42 -0.18 23.69
C PRO A 39 20.91 0.25 22.31
N LYS A 40 22.16 0.68 22.21
CA LYS A 40 22.84 0.81 20.92
C LYS A 40 23.40 -0.54 20.47
N PHE A 41 23.30 -0.86 19.19
CA PHE A 41 23.88 -2.08 18.63
C PHE A 41 25.21 -1.80 17.95
N ALA A 42 26.20 -2.66 18.17
CA ALA A 42 27.51 -2.57 17.54
C ALA A 42 28.12 -3.95 17.29
N VAL A 43 29.04 -4.04 16.33
CA VAL A 43 29.88 -5.23 16.18
C VAL A 43 30.86 -5.29 17.34
N GLY A 44 30.98 -6.45 17.97
CA GLY A 44 31.96 -6.65 19.04
C GLY A 44 32.18 -8.13 19.34
N VAL A 45 33.29 -8.43 20.01
CA VAL A 45 33.69 -9.80 20.36
C VAL A 45 34.01 -9.84 21.84
N ALA A 46 33.45 -10.82 22.54
CA ALA A 46 33.91 -11.21 23.87
C ALA A 46 34.04 -12.73 23.94
N MET A 47 35.11 -13.18 24.60
CA MET A 47 35.41 -14.60 24.78
C MET A 47 34.90 -15.07 26.14
N GLN A 48 34.33 -16.27 26.16
CA GLN A 48 34.09 -17.04 27.37
C GLN A 48 35.41 -17.56 27.94
N ALA A 49 35.38 -17.95 29.22
CA ALA A 49 36.55 -18.52 29.90
C ALA A 49 37.07 -19.83 29.25
N ASP A 50 36.24 -20.53 28.47
CA ASP A 50 36.60 -21.74 27.72
C ASP A 50 37.16 -21.45 26.31
N GLY A 51 37.34 -20.18 25.95
CA GLY A 51 37.87 -19.73 24.65
C GLY A 51 36.82 -19.58 23.54
N LYS A 52 35.53 -19.83 23.80
CA LYS A 52 34.47 -19.63 22.80
C LYS A 52 33.96 -18.19 22.82
N ALA A 53 33.74 -17.60 21.64
CA ALA A 53 33.11 -16.29 21.55
C ALA A 53 31.61 -16.36 21.85
N ASN A 54 31.09 -15.35 22.55
CA ASN A 54 29.65 -15.18 22.74
C ASN A 54 29.03 -14.55 21.48
N PRO A 55 27.91 -15.08 20.95
CA PRO A 55 27.25 -14.49 19.78
C PRO A 55 26.69 -13.10 20.08
N LEU A 56 26.21 -12.89 21.30
CA LEU A 56 25.58 -11.66 21.78
C LEU A 56 26.08 -11.34 23.19
N ILE A 57 26.42 -10.07 23.43
CA ILE A 57 26.86 -9.57 24.73
C ILE A 57 26.04 -8.32 25.06
N ILE A 58 25.55 -8.26 26.29
CA ILE A 58 24.88 -7.08 26.82
C ILE A 58 25.88 -6.31 27.69
N ASP A 59 26.15 -5.07 27.31
CA ASP A 59 26.99 -4.12 28.03
C ASP A 59 26.07 -3.05 28.66
N TYR A 60 25.56 -3.36 29.85
CA TYR A 60 24.65 -2.49 30.60
C TYR A 60 25.31 -1.13 30.91
N THR A 61 26.59 -1.14 31.30
CA THR A 61 27.39 0.04 31.65
C THR A 61 27.42 1.07 30.52
N HIS A 62 27.60 0.64 29.28
CA HIS A 62 27.64 1.54 28.12
C HIS A 62 26.32 1.59 27.34
N SER A 63 25.27 0.95 27.85
CA SER A 63 23.96 0.84 27.19
C SER A 63 24.06 0.31 25.76
N LYS A 64 24.81 -0.79 25.58
CA LYS A 64 25.08 -1.42 24.27
C LYS A 64 24.75 -2.91 24.25
N VAL A 65 24.41 -3.38 23.06
CA VAL A 65 24.46 -4.80 22.68
C VAL A 65 25.57 -4.98 21.66
N LEU A 66 26.54 -5.83 21.98
CA LEU A 66 27.63 -6.19 21.07
C LEU A 66 27.30 -7.52 20.40
N VAL A 67 27.42 -7.56 19.08
CA VAL A 67 27.12 -8.75 18.26
C VAL A 67 28.40 -9.26 17.63
N CYS A 68 28.76 -10.52 17.94
CA CYS A 68 29.85 -11.21 17.27
C CYS A 68 29.30 -11.90 16.02
N ILE A 69 29.26 -11.18 14.90
CA ILE A 69 28.50 -11.59 13.72
C ILE A 69 28.90 -12.96 13.16
N PRO A 70 30.20 -13.32 12.98
CA PRO A 70 30.57 -14.67 12.55
C PRO A 70 30.00 -15.78 13.43
N VAL A 71 29.99 -15.56 14.74
CA VAL A 71 29.55 -16.54 15.73
C VAL A 71 28.03 -16.55 15.82
N PHE A 72 27.40 -15.39 15.66
CA PHE A 72 25.96 -15.26 15.55
C PHE A 72 25.44 -16.02 14.32
N HIS A 73 26.06 -15.85 13.15
CA HIS A 73 25.72 -16.60 11.93
C HIS A 73 25.92 -18.11 12.06
N ASN A 74 26.84 -18.59 12.92
CA ASN A 74 26.96 -20.02 13.20
C ASN A 74 25.72 -20.61 13.88
N LEU A 75 24.90 -19.81 14.58
CA LEU A 75 23.63 -20.27 15.16
C LEU A 75 22.61 -20.73 14.11
N PHE A 76 22.82 -20.35 12.84
CA PHE A 76 21.95 -20.67 11.71
C PHE A 76 22.39 -21.96 10.98
N THR A 77 23.58 -22.50 11.30
CA THR A 77 24.12 -23.68 10.64
C THR A 77 23.38 -24.96 11.05
N GLY A 78 22.69 -25.61 10.10
CA GLY A 78 21.97 -26.89 10.29
C GLY A 78 20.45 -26.82 10.23
N VAL A 79 19.83 -25.63 10.11
CA VAL A 79 18.36 -25.45 10.13
C VAL A 79 17.83 -24.88 8.80
N THR A 80 18.40 -25.32 7.66
CA THR A 80 18.34 -24.69 6.32
C THR A 80 19.33 -23.51 6.22
N GLY A 81 20.13 -23.46 5.17
CA GLY A 81 21.24 -22.52 5.00
C GLY A 81 20.84 -21.05 4.75
N ASN A 82 19.76 -20.57 5.36
CA ASN A 82 19.18 -19.24 5.13
C ASN A 82 19.16 -18.41 6.42
N ASP A 83 19.52 -17.12 6.32
CA ASP A 83 19.27 -16.10 7.35
C ASP A 83 17.77 -15.77 7.44
N ALA A 84 16.96 -16.75 7.85
CA ALA A 84 15.52 -16.57 7.97
C ALA A 84 15.19 -15.50 9.03
N PRO A 85 14.34 -14.50 8.71
CA PRO A 85 13.95 -13.43 9.64
C PRO A 85 13.45 -13.93 11.00
N THR A 86 12.88 -15.14 11.05
CA THR A 86 12.41 -15.82 12.26
C THR A 86 13.46 -15.92 13.37
N MET A 87 14.72 -16.23 13.05
CA MET A 87 15.76 -16.37 14.07
C MET A 87 16.24 -15.02 14.60
N TYR A 88 16.35 -14.02 13.73
CA TYR A 88 16.65 -12.64 14.14
C TYR A 88 15.55 -12.08 15.03
N ARG A 89 14.29 -12.38 14.71
CA ARG A 89 13.12 -12.03 15.52
C ARG A 89 13.18 -12.67 16.91
N LEU A 90 13.44 -13.98 16.98
CA LEU A 90 13.60 -14.70 18.24
C LEU A 90 14.69 -14.07 19.12
N MET A 91 15.89 -13.90 18.56
CA MET A 91 17.05 -13.35 19.30
C MET A 91 16.81 -11.89 19.72
N GLY A 92 16.25 -11.06 18.84
CA GLY A 92 15.92 -9.66 19.13
C GLY A 92 14.92 -9.53 20.28
N TYR A 93 13.87 -10.34 20.30
CA TYR A 93 12.89 -10.33 21.39
C TYR A 93 13.45 -10.89 22.70
N GLN A 94 14.31 -11.91 22.65
CA GLN A 94 15.02 -12.37 23.85
C GLN A 94 15.90 -11.28 24.44
N LEU A 95 16.69 -10.59 23.61
CA LEU A 95 17.51 -9.44 24.02
C LEU A 95 16.67 -8.36 24.68
N ALA A 96 15.52 -8.02 24.07
CA ALA A 96 14.60 -7.04 24.64
C ALA A 96 14.11 -7.46 26.03
N ARG A 97 13.85 -8.76 26.27
CA ARG A 97 13.42 -9.24 27.60
C ARG A 97 14.51 -9.10 28.66
N PHE A 98 15.77 -9.38 28.34
CA PHE A 98 16.90 -9.09 29.24
C PHE A 98 17.01 -7.59 29.52
N TRP A 99 16.95 -6.76 28.48
CA TRP A 99 17.03 -5.31 28.64
C TRP A 99 15.88 -4.72 29.46
N TYR A 100 14.67 -5.27 29.29
CA TYR A 100 13.52 -4.91 30.10
C TYR A 100 13.71 -5.24 31.58
N ARG A 101 14.20 -6.44 31.93
CA ARG A 101 14.52 -6.79 33.33
C ARG A 101 15.57 -5.85 33.93
N PHE A 102 16.61 -5.50 33.17
CA PHE A 102 17.57 -4.50 33.59
C PHE A 102 16.91 -3.14 33.88
N THR A 103 16.11 -2.62 32.94
CA THR A 103 15.49 -1.29 33.08
C THR A 103 14.39 -1.20 34.15
N THR A 104 13.83 -2.32 34.58
CA THR A 104 12.71 -2.38 35.54
C THR A 104 13.12 -2.80 36.95
N VAL A 105 14.02 -3.78 37.07
CA VAL A 105 14.43 -4.36 38.36
C VAL A 105 15.94 -4.37 38.58
N GLY A 106 16.73 -3.79 37.66
CA GLY A 106 18.18 -3.71 37.78
C GLY A 106 18.90 -5.05 37.57
N ASP A 107 18.27 -6.01 36.90
CA ASP A 107 18.88 -7.31 36.59
C ASP A 107 19.93 -7.18 35.49
N GLU A 108 21.20 -7.32 35.86
CA GLU A 108 22.36 -7.29 34.95
C GLU A 108 22.79 -8.70 34.49
N GLY A 109 21.84 -9.62 34.32
CA GLY A 109 22.08 -10.97 33.85
C GLY A 109 22.80 -11.03 32.48
N THR A 110 23.70 -12.00 32.34
CA THR A 110 24.35 -12.29 31.04
C THR A 110 23.35 -12.90 30.06
N PHE A 111 23.40 -12.49 28.79
CA PHE A 111 22.54 -13.06 27.76
C PHE A 111 22.73 -14.58 27.67
N ASN A 112 21.61 -15.31 27.76
CA ASN A 112 21.56 -16.76 27.63
C ASN A 112 20.40 -17.12 26.72
N SER A 113 20.69 -17.69 25.54
CA SER A 113 19.66 -18.11 24.58
C SER A 113 18.75 -19.21 25.11
N LYS A 114 19.14 -19.90 26.19
CA LYS A 114 18.37 -20.93 26.90
C LYS A 114 17.57 -20.41 28.10
N ASP A 115 17.60 -19.10 28.37
CA ASP A 115 16.83 -18.51 29.48
C ASP A 115 15.33 -18.68 29.23
N LYS A 116 14.65 -19.42 30.13
CA LYS A 116 13.27 -19.86 29.94
C LYS A 116 12.30 -18.68 29.79
N ASP A 117 12.42 -17.66 30.63
CA ASP A 117 11.55 -16.48 30.57
C ASP A 117 11.69 -15.73 29.23
N SER A 118 12.93 -15.46 28.80
CA SER A 118 13.17 -14.81 27.50
C SER A 118 12.64 -15.61 26.31
N ILE A 119 12.79 -16.94 26.31
CA ILE A 119 12.27 -17.81 25.24
C ILE A 119 10.75 -17.72 25.18
N VAL A 120 10.09 -17.88 26.32
CA VAL A 120 8.61 -17.88 26.39
C VAL A 120 8.07 -16.51 25.98
N PHE A 121 8.68 -15.42 26.44
CA PHE A 121 8.33 -14.06 26.01
C PHE A 121 8.47 -13.90 24.48
N ALA A 122 9.65 -14.25 23.95
CA ALA A 122 9.94 -14.09 22.52
C ALA A 122 8.98 -14.89 21.64
N GLN A 123 8.72 -16.16 21.99
CA GLN A 123 7.78 -16.99 21.24
C GLN A 123 6.33 -16.47 21.34
N SER A 124 5.91 -15.96 22.50
CA SER A 124 4.59 -15.36 22.67
C SER A 124 4.40 -14.15 21.76
N LEU A 125 5.40 -13.25 21.72
CA LEU A 125 5.36 -12.10 20.83
C LEU A 125 5.44 -12.50 19.35
N MET A 126 6.28 -13.47 18.99
CA MET A 126 6.33 -14.01 17.63
C MET A 126 4.97 -14.53 17.17
N ILE A 127 4.24 -15.24 18.02
CA ILE A 127 2.88 -15.73 17.74
C ILE A 127 1.92 -14.57 17.48
N LEU A 128 1.93 -13.54 18.33
CA LEU A 128 1.11 -12.33 18.12
C LEU A 128 1.47 -11.62 16.81
N LYS A 129 2.72 -11.72 16.37
CA LYS A 129 3.21 -11.18 15.09
C LYS A 129 3.04 -12.16 13.91
N GLY A 130 2.21 -13.19 14.07
CA GLY A 130 1.81 -14.13 13.01
C GLY A 130 2.84 -15.22 12.68
N CYS A 131 3.84 -15.45 13.53
CA CYS A 131 4.74 -16.60 13.38
C CYS A 131 4.05 -17.92 13.77
N ARG A 132 4.45 -19.01 13.10
CA ARG A 132 3.93 -20.36 13.36
C ARG A 132 4.59 -21.00 14.59
N ILE A 133 3.87 -21.93 15.20
CA ILE A 133 4.42 -22.81 16.23
C ILE A 133 5.46 -23.73 15.58
N ASN A 134 6.57 -23.98 16.30
CA ASN A 134 7.53 -25.03 15.95
C ASN A 134 7.58 -26.09 17.07
N PRO A 135 8.14 -27.29 16.82
CA PRO A 135 8.17 -28.38 17.80
C PRO A 135 8.86 -28.07 19.13
N LEU A 136 9.69 -27.02 19.20
CA LEU A 136 10.40 -26.57 20.40
C LEU A 136 9.65 -25.49 21.17
N THR A 137 8.41 -25.17 20.80
CA THR A 137 7.60 -24.15 21.48
C THR A 137 7.02 -24.72 22.77
N PRO A 138 7.40 -24.24 23.98
CA PRO A 138 6.70 -24.49 25.25
C PRO A 138 5.28 -23.92 25.26
N VAL A 139 4.35 -24.62 24.61
CA VAL A 139 2.96 -24.17 24.41
C VAL A 139 2.28 -23.77 25.73
N SER A 140 2.42 -24.58 26.80
CA SER A 140 1.77 -24.31 28.09
C SER A 140 2.22 -22.98 28.69
N GLU A 141 3.52 -22.73 28.73
CA GLU A 141 4.09 -21.50 29.25
C GLU A 141 3.79 -20.29 28.36
N VAL A 142 3.76 -20.47 27.04
CA VAL A 142 3.35 -19.42 26.10
C VAL A 142 1.91 -19.00 26.32
N LEU A 143 0.97 -19.95 26.49
CA LEU A 143 -0.43 -19.63 26.80
C LEU A 143 -0.55 -18.85 28.12
N LYS A 144 0.24 -19.23 29.13
CA LYS A 144 0.30 -18.50 30.40
C LYS A 144 0.82 -17.06 30.21
N MET A 145 1.91 -16.89 29.45
CA MET A 145 2.50 -15.58 29.15
C MET A 145 1.53 -14.67 28.37
N LEU A 146 0.85 -15.21 27.36
CA LEU A 146 -0.16 -14.48 26.58
C LEU A 146 -1.29 -13.96 27.48
N LYS A 147 -1.77 -14.79 28.40
CA LYS A 147 -2.81 -14.41 29.36
C LYS A 147 -2.32 -13.38 30.39
N GLU A 148 -1.16 -13.62 31.00
CA GLU A 148 -0.69 -12.85 32.15
C GLU A 148 -0.06 -11.51 31.74
N GLU A 149 0.72 -11.46 30.67
CA GLU A 149 1.46 -10.26 30.26
C GLU A 149 0.79 -9.55 29.09
N PHE A 150 0.42 -10.29 28.03
CA PHE A 150 -0.25 -9.72 26.84
C PHE A 150 -1.77 -9.57 26.97
N LYS A 151 -2.34 -10.02 28.10
CA LYS A 151 -3.77 -9.90 28.44
C LYS A 151 -4.72 -10.50 27.40
N ILE A 152 -4.31 -11.58 26.74
CA ILE A 152 -5.12 -12.28 25.73
C ILE A 152 -5.17 -13.77 26.02
N GLU A 153 -6.39 -14.31 26.16
CA GLU A 153 -6.60 -15.74 26.35
C GLU A 153 -6.60 -16.49 25.02
N CYS A 154 -5.69 -17.44 24.90
CA CYS A 154 -5.49 -18.21 23.67
C CYS A 154 -5.62 -19.72 23.91
N GLU A 155 -5.76 -20.46 22.81
CA GLU A 155 -5.80 -21.92 22.75
C GLU A 155 -4.93 -22.44 21.58
N PRO A 156 -4.30 -23.62 21.70
CA PRO A 156 -3.63 -24.27 20.59
C PRO A 156 -4.66 -25.01 19.73
N VAL A 157 -4.59 -24.82 18.41
CA VAL A 157 -5.48 -25.48 17.46
C VAL A 157 -4.67 -26.02 16.29
N THR A 158 -4.94 -27.27 15.93
CA THR A 158 -4.47 -27.85 14.67
C THR A 158 -5.49 -27.56 13.58
N GLY A 159 -5.22 -26.55 12.77
CA GLY A 159 -6.06 -26.12 11.65
C GLY A 159 -5.53 -26.60 10.30
N THR A 160 -6.30 -26.34 9.24
CA THR A 160 -5.78 -26.35 7.87
C THR A 160 -5.72 -24.90 7.39
N ASP A 161 -4.53 -24.43 7.01
CA ASP A 161 -4.38 -23.16 6.31
C ASP A 161 -5.09 -23.32 4.98
N THR A 162 -6.25 -22.68 4.81
CA THR A 162 -7.06 -22.82 3.59
C THR A 162 -6.37 -22.21 2.37
N HIS A 163 -5.49 -21.23 2.57
CA HIS A 163 -4.71 -20.61 1.50
C HIS A 163 -3.51 -21.48 1.11
N ALA A 164 -2.78 -22.04 2.08
CA ALA A 164 -1.61 -22.88 1.81
C ALA A 164 -1.94 -24.37 1.60
N LYS A 165 -3.15 -24.82 1.96
CA LYS A 165 -3.58 -26.23 2.01
C LYS A 165 -2.68 -27.12 2.87
N VAL A 166 -2.13 -26.58 3.96
CA VAL A 166 -1.24 -27.30 4.88
C VAL A 166 -1.86 -27.35 6.28
N LYS A 167 -1.71 -28.47 7.00
CA LYS A 167 -2.03 -28.54 8.43
C LYS A 167 -1.08 -27.62 9.19
N ILE A 168 -1.65 -26.68 9.95
CA ILE A 168 -0.90 -25.70 10.72
C ILE A 168 -1.31 -25.79 12.18
N ASP A 169 -0.33 -26.00 13.04
CA ASP A 169 -0.48 -25.81 14.47
C ASP A 169 -0.29 -24.32 14.77
N VAL A 170 -1.35 -23.71 15.31
CA VAL A 170 -1.40 -22.28 15.61
C VAL A 170 -1.93 -22.06 17.02
N ILE A 171 -1.49 -20.96 17.63
CA ILE A 171 -2.12 -20.42 18.82
C ILE A 171 -3.01 -19.28 18.36
N ARG A 172 -4.28 -19.32 18.76
CA ARG A 172 -5.27 -18.28 18.43
C ARG A 172 -6.04 -17.89 19.68
N PRO A 173 -6.74 -16.73 19.67
CA PRO A 173 -7.67 -16.40 20.74
C PRO A 173 -8.69 -17.53 20.98
N THR A 174 -9.05 -17.78 22.24
CA THR A 174 -10.16 -18.69 22.57
C THR A 174 -11.47 -18.21 21.93
N GLN A 175 -12.48 -19.06 21.82
CA GLN A 175 -13.78 -18.64 21.28
C GLN A 175 -14.36 -17.44 22.06
N SER A 176 -14.23 -17.42 23.40
CA SER A 176 -14.69 -16.28 24.20
C SER A 176 -13.91 -15.01 23.87
N GLU A 177 -12.60 -15.11 23.69
CA GLU A 177 -11.75 -13.95 23.41
C GLU A 177 -11.95 -13.44 21.98
N HIS A 178 -12.12 -14.35 21.01
CA HIS A 178 -12.53 -14.02 19.65
C HIS A 178 -13.83 -13.22 19.63
N MET A 179 -14.87 -13.66 20.35
CA MET A 179 -16.13 -12.93 20.40
C MET A 179 -15.96 -11.52 20.98
N LYS A 180 -15.17 -11.34 22.05
CA LYS A 180 -14.89 -10.01 22.61
C LYS A 180 -14.18 -9.10 21.60
N ILE A 181 -13.15 -9.61 20.93
CA ILE A 181 -12.39 -8.84 19.93
C ILE A 181 -13.29 -8.46 18.75
N THR A 182 -14.07 -9.41 18.23
CA THR A 182 -14.98 -9.16 17.10
C THR A 182 -16.07 -8.16 17.48
N GLU A 183 -16.72 -8.33 18.63
CA GLU A 183 -17.77 -7.40 19.11
C GLU A 183 -17.23 -5.98 19.29
N HIS A 184 -16.04 -5.83 19.88
CA HIS A 184 -15.37 -4.54 20.03
C HIS A 184 -15.14 -3.86 18.68
N TRP A 185 -14.55 -4.58 17.70
CA TRP A 185 -14.30 -4.02 16.38
C TRP A 185 -15.58 -3.76 15.59
N GLU A 186 -16.61 -4.57 15.75
CA GLU A 186 -17.92 -4.37 15.12
C GLU A 186 -18.58 -3.08 15.63
N ILE A 187 -18.58 -2.84 16.94
CA ILE A 187 -19.10 -1.59 17.52
C ILE A 187 -18.38 -0.37 16.94
N LEU A 188 -17.05 -0.36 16.97
CA LEU A 188 -16.26 0.75 16.44
C LEU A 188 -16.47 0.96 14.93
N ARG A 189 -16.59 -0.15 14.19
CA ARG A 189 -16.84 -0.12 12.75
C ARG A 189 -18.21 0.46 12.44
N GLU A 190 -19.25 0.03 13.16
CA GLU A 190 -20.61 0.54 12.99
C GLU A 190 -20.71 2.02 13.33
N GLU A 191 -20.09 2.45 14.44
CA GLU A 191 -20.00 3.86 14.80
C GLU A 191 -19.32 4.67 13.69
N ASN A 192 -18.17 4.19 13.19
CA ASN A 192 -17.42 4.85 12.13
C ASN A 192 -18.22 5.01 10.83
N ILE A 193 -18.91 3.95 10.42
CA ILE A 193 -19.73 3.91 9.19
C ILE A 193 -20.90 4.89 9.30
N ASN A 194 -21.60 4.90 10.43
CA ASN A 194 -22.81 5.69 10.64
C ASN A 194 -22.53 7.17 10.97
N ARG A 195 -21.27 7.51 11.26
CA ARG A 195 -20.86 8.88 11.58
C ARG A 195 -21.13 9.83 10.41
N SER A 196 -22.06 10.77 10.55
CA SER A 196 -22.34 11.74 9.47
C SER A 196 -21.20 12.76 9.31
N LEU A 197 -21.13 13.36 8.13
CA LEU A 197 -20.34 14.56 7.85
C LEU A 197 -21.28 15.77 7.86
N ALA A 198 -20.89 16.88 8.48
CA ALA A 198 -21.74 18.07 8.51
C ALA A 198 -21.85 18.69 7.11
N SER A 199 -23.03 19.19 6.74
CA SER A 199 -23.21 19.93 5.49
C SER A 199 -22.95 21.41 5.71
N LEU A 200 -22.34 22.06 4.74
CA LEU A 200 -22.17 23.51 4.71
C LEU A 200 -23.48 24.15 4.23
N ALA A 201 -24.01 25.15 4.94
CA ALA A 201 -25.21 25.84 4.50
C ALA A 201 -24.88 26.91 3.45
N GLU A 202 -25.84 27.23 2.59
CA GLU A 202 -25.68 28.34 1.65
C GLU A 202 -25.63 29.67 2.43
N GLY A 203 -24.63 30.51 2.12
CA GLY A 203 -24.31 31.74 2.86
C GLY A 203 -23.14 31.60 3.82
N ASP A 204 -22.83 30.39 4.29
CA ASP A 204 -21.63 30.13 5.09
C ASP A 204 -20.35 30.29 4.25
N LEU A 205 -19.22 30.58 4.90
CA LEU A 205 -17.93 30.67 4.22
C LEU A 205 -17.57 29.32 3.56
N GLY A 206 -17.24 29.37 2.27
CA GLY A 206 -17.02 28.21 1.42
C GLY A 206 -18.24 27.76 0.62
N SER A 207 -19.42 28.38 0.83
CA SER A 207 -20.61 28.15 0.00
C SER A 207 -20.50 28.85 -1.36
N LYS A 208 -21.47 28.65 -2.25
CA LYS A 208 -21.41 29.24 -3.58
C LYS A 208 -21.58 30.77 -3.54
N SER A 209 -22.45 31.28 -2.68
CA SER A 209 -22.69 32.72 -2.48
C SER A 209 -21.60 33.40 -1.65
N ASN A 210 -20.90 32.65 -0.79
CA ASN A 210 -19.81 33.15 0.05
C ASN A 210 -18.56 32.25 -0.06
N PRO A 211 -17.90 32.19 -1.23
CA PRO A 211 -16.75 31.33 -1.46
C PRO A 211 -15.50 31.83 -0.75
N PHE A 212 -14.53 30.95 -0.52
CA PHE A 212 -13.19 31.35 -0.09
C PHE A 212 -12.50 32.26 -1.11
N ASP A 213 -11.60 33.13 -0.65
CA ASP A 213 -10.92 34.09 -1.53
C ASP A 213 -9.92 33.41 -2.47
N ASN A 214 -9.43 32.23 -2.09
CA ASN A 214 -8.52 31.44 -2.92
C ASN A 214 -8.49 29.95 -2.50
N VAL A 215 -7.83 29.13 -3.33
CA VAL A 215 -7.72 27.68 -3.14
C VAL A 215 -6.92 27.28 -1.89
N ASN A 216 -6.00 28.12 -1.39
CA ASN A 216 -5.24 27.76 -0.18
C ASN A 216 -6.14 27.84 1.06
N GLU A 217 -6.95 28.90 1.19
CA GLU A 217 -7.89 29.03 2.30
C GLU A 217 -8.91 27.90 2.33
N ALA A 218 -9.44 27.52 1.16
CA ALA A 218 -10.33 26.38 1.03
C ALA A 218 -9.65 25.07 1.46
N ALA A 219 -8.38 24.86 1.06
CA ALA A 219 -7.60 23.68 1.45
C ALA A 219 -7.30 23.65 2.96
N ASP A 220 -6.94 24.79 3.56
CA ASP A 220 -6.64 24.91 4.98
C ASP A 220 -7.89 24.66 5.84
N TYR A 221 -9.05 25.15 5.38
CA TYR A 221 -10.35 24.84 5.99
C TYR A 221 -10.63 23.33 6.00
N ILE A 222 -10.46 22.66 4.85
CA ILE A 222 -10.67 21.20 4.74
C ILE A 222 -9.70 20.44 5.64
N LYS A 223 -8.40 20.81 5.65
CA LYS A 223 -7.39 20.16 6.50
C LYS A 223 -7.73 20.29 7.99
N LYS A 224 -8.25 21.44 8.42
CA LYS A 224 -8.69 21.63 9.81
C LYS A 224 -9.81 20.64 10.17
N ILE A 225 -10.82 20.50 9.31
CA ILE A 225 -11.90 19.53 9.51
C ILE A 225 -11.36 18.10 9.53
N GLU A 226 -10.43 17.75 8.64
CA GLU A 226 -9.81 16.42 8.61
C GLU A 226 -9.17 16.07 9.96
N GLN A 227 -8.37 16.98 10.52
CA GLN A 227 -7.68 16.77 11.79
C GLN A 227 -8.66 16.62 12.96
N GLU A 228 -9.68 17.48 13.02
CA GLU A 228 -10.75 17.36 14.03
C GLU A 228 -11.46 16.00 13.92
N ARG A 229 -11.77 15.56 12.69
CA ARG A 229 -12.44 14.28 12.45
C ARG A 229 -11.58 13.08 12.81
N LEU A 230 -10.30 13.10 12.45
CA LEU A 230 -9.36 12.02 12.73
C LEU A 230 -9.08 11.90 14.25
N SER A 231 -8.98 13.02 14.96
CA SER A 231 -8.76 13.02 16.42
C SER A 231 -9.92 12.42 17.22
N THR A 232 -11.12 12.44 16.67
CA THR A 232 -12.36 11.95 17.29
C THR A 232 -12.86 10.65 16.68
N ASP A 233 -12.09 10.03 15.77
CA ASP A 233 -12.42 8.74 15.16
C ASP A 233 -11.77 7.59 15.95
N GLN A 234 -12.51 7.01 16.88
CA GLN A 234 -11.98 5.96 17.76
C GLN A 234 -11.49 4.72 16.99
N TYR A 235 -12.23 4.28 15.97
CA TYR A 235 -11.81 3.18 15.09
C TYR A 235 -10.42 3.44 14.49
N ARG A 236 -10.17 4.65 13.99
CA ARG A 236 -8.87 5.03 13.42
C ARG A 236 -7.78 5.16 14.47
N GLN A 237 -8.10 5.70 15.66
CA GLN A 237 -7.13 5.85 16.75
C GLN A 237 -6.67 4.51 17.30
N GLU A 238 -7.55 3.52 17.40
CA GLU A 238 -7.21 2.19 17.91
C GLU A 238 -6.41 1.38 16.88
N ILE A 239 -6.81 1.39 15.61
CA ILE A 239 -6.05 0.74 14.53
C ILE A 239 -4.61 1.24 14.49
N ALA A 240 -4.40 2.56 14.58
CA ALA A 240 -3.06 3.16 14.52
C ALA A 240 -2.15 2.72 15.68
N ARG A 241 -2.71 2.11 16.74
CA ARG A 241 -2.02 1.66 17.96
C ARG A 241 -2.07 0.14 18.16
N GLU A 242 -2.53 -0.61 17.16
CA GLU A 242 -2.58 -2.08 17.25
C GLU A 242 -1.17 -2.66 17.43
N ASP A 243 -0.96 -3.41 18.52
CA ASP A 243 0.29 -4.13 18.77
C ASP A 243 0.40 -5.41 17.93
N PHE A 244 -0.74 -5.99 17.54
CA PHE A 244 -0.85 -7.21 16.74
C PHE A 244 -2.08 -7.17 15.84
N PHE A 245 -2.03 -7.94 14.74
CA PHE A 245 -3.16 -8.06 13.81
C PHE A 245 -3.78 -9.45 13.90
N TYR A 246 -5.08 -9.49 14.22
CA TYR A 246 -5.90 -10.70 14.25
C TYR A 246 -6.96 -10.64 13.15
N ASP A 247 -6.96 -11.61 12.23
CA ASP A 247 -7.85 -11.58 11.06
C ASP A 247 -9.24 -12.20 11.29
N GLY A 248 -9.58 -12.49 12.56
CA GLY A 248 -10.76 -13.26 12.95
C GLY A 248 -10.56 -14.78 12.98
N GLN A 249 -9.41 -15.30 12.55
CA GLN A 249 -9.07 -16.72 12.60
C GLN A 249 -7.76 -16.96 13.34
N ILE A 250 -6.69 -16.25 12.95
CA ILE A 250 -5.33 -16.38 13.48
C ILE A 250 -4.65 -15.00 13.54
N PHE A 251 -3.60 -14.90 14.34
CA PHE A 251 -2.69 -13.76 14.27
C PHE A 251 -1.93 -13.78 12.95
N ARG A 252 -1.73 -12.61 12.36
CA ARG A 252 -0.98 -12.43 11.11
C ARG A 252 0.07 -11.36 11.25
N ILE A 253 1.05 -11.40 10.35
CA ILE A 253 2.07 -10.35 10.26
C ILE A 253 1.35 -9.01 9.96
N PRO A 254 1.67 -7.90 10.66
CA PRO A 254 0.91 -6.66 10.55
C PRO A 254 0.76 -6.07 9.14
N TRP A 255 1.73 -6.22 8.24
CA TRP A 255 1.57 -5.74 6.85
C TRP A 255 0.52 -6.50 6.03
N ALA A 256 0.06 -7.65 6.51
CA ALA A 256 -1.09 -8.37 5.96
C ALA A 256 -2.44 -7.73 6.33
N SER A 257 -2.44 -6.78 7.28
CA SER A 257 -3.64 -6.05 7.68
C SER A 257 -4.17 -5.22 6.52
N ALA A 258 -5.48 -5.32 6.25
CA ALA A 258 -6.17 -4.43 5.30
C ALA A 258 -6.08 -2.94 5.71
N ASN A 259 -5.77 -2.70 6.98
CA ASN A 259 -5.65 -1.37 7.58
C ASN A 259 -4.21 -0.85 7.66
N VAL A 260 -3.20 -1.58 7.15
CA VAL A 260 -1.78 -1.18 7.31
C VAL A 260 -1.47 0.24 6.81
N SER A 261 -2.21 0.75 5.82
CA SER A 261 -2.05 2.13 5.35
C SER A 261 -2.41 3.19 6.39
N TYR A 262 -3.11 2.81 7.46
CA TYR A 262 -3.47 3.67 8.57
C TYR A 262 -2.42 3.67 9.68
N TYR A 263 -1.45 2.75 9.63
CA TYR A 263 -0.41 2.67 10.64
C TYR A 263 0.62 3.78 10.43
N PRO A 264 1.08 4.43 11.52
CA PRO A 264 2.20 5.36 11.43
C PRO A 264 3.47 4.61 11.04
N ILE A 265 4.22 5.14 10.09
CA ILE A 265 5.51 4.59 9.66
C ILE A 265 6.60 5.57 10.09
N GLU A 266 7.44 5.12 11.02
CA GLU A 266 8.54 5.92 11.55
C GLU A 266 9.51 6.34 10.42
N GLY A 267 9.80 7.65 10.35
CA GLY A 267 10.70 8.23 9.36
C GLY A 267 10.12 8.32 7.93
N ALA A 268 8.87 7.93 7.70
CA ALA A 268 8.19 8.15 6.42
C ALA A 268 7.50 9.51 6.37
N SER A 269 7.45 10.13 5.19
CA SER A 269 6.62 11.30 4.94
C SER A 269 5.13 10.91 4.79
N ASP A 270 4.23 11.88 4.90
CA ASP A 270 2.80 11.66 4.61
C ASP A 270 2.57 11.21 3.15
N ASN A 271 3.40 11.72 2.23
CA ASN A 271 3.34 11.37 0.81
C ASN A 271 4.23 10.15 0.47
N CYS A 272 3.91 9.02 1.09
CA CYS A 272 4.57 7.74 0.85
C CYS A 272 3.58 6.63 0.48
N PHE A 273 4.10 5.48 0.05
CA PHE A 273 3.32 4.31 -0.32
C PHE A 273 3.63 3.13 0.60
N VAL A 274 2.59 2.54 1.17
CA VAL A 274 2.67 1.38 2.05
C VAL A 274 2.34 0.12 1.27
N VAL A 275 3.22 -0.88 1.37
CA VAL A 275 2.97 -2.21 0.83
C VAL A 275 1.87 -2.88 1.65
N ASN A 276 0.77 -3.22 0.99
CA ASN A 276 -0.42 -3.79 1.62
C ASN A 276 -0.82 -5.10 0.92
N GLN A 277 -1.06 -6.16 1.69
CA GLN A 277 -1.55 -7.42 1.16
C GLN A 277 -3.08 -7.39 0.99
N LEU A 278 -3.56 -7.80 -0.18
CA LEU A 278 -4.98 -7.99 -0.46
C LEU A 278 -5.45 -9.34 0.07
N SER A 279 -6.56 -9.31 0.82
CA SER A 279 -7.18 -10.48 1.46
C SER A 279 -7.61 -11.58 0.49
N THR A 280 -7.87 -11.25 -0.77
CA THR A 280 -8.56 -12.16 -1.71
C THR A 280 -7.65 -12.94 -2.65
N HIS A 281 -6.36 -12.60 -2.76
CA HIS A 281 -5.53 -13.13 -3.86
C HIS A 281 -4.04 -13.33 -3.55
N ASN A 282 -3.60 -13.20 -2.29
CA ASN A 282 -2.16 -13.19 -1.94
C ASN A 282 -1.33 -12.23 -2.83
N LYS A 283 -1.95 -11.10 -3.22
CA LYS A 283 -1.33 -10.04 -4.02
C LYS A 283 -1.12 -8.81 -3.16
N PHE A 284 -0.16 -7.99 -3.55
CA PHE A 284 0.19 -6.75 -2.88
C PHE A 284 -0.21 -5.54 -3.71
N VAL A 285 -0.45 -4.42 -3.04
CA VAL A 285 -0.65 -3.10 -3.65
C VAL A 285 0.24 -2.09 -2.96
N LEU A 286 0.62 -1.04 -3.70
CA LEU A 286 1.32 0.11 -3.17
C LEU A 286 0.29 1.19 -2.89
N LYS A 287 -0.27 1.19 -1.68
CA LYS A 287 -1.33 2.11 -1.26
C LYS A 287 -0.73 3.43 -0.77
N PRO A 288 -1.24 4.60 -1.15
CA PRO A 288 -0.87 5.84 -0.47
C PRO A 288 -1.06 5.70 1.03
N SER A 289 -0.13 6.23 1.82
CA SER A 289 -0.29 6.29 3.27
C SER A 289 -1.55 7.08 3.60
N LEU A 290 -2.30 6.58 4.56
CA LEU A 290 -3.51 7.20 5.07
C LEU A 290 -3.40 7.42 6.58
N ALA A 291 -2.22 7.26 7.19
CA ALA A 291 -2.01 7.38 8.63
C ALA A 291 -2.59 8.68 9.20
N ASN A 292 -2.31 9.80 8.51
CA ASN A 292 -2.77 11.14 8.87
C ASN A 292 -3.97 11.63 8.04
N HIS A 293 -4.61 10.73 7.27
CA HIS A 293 -5.70 11.08 6.36
C HIS A 293 -7.00 10.34 6.69
N LYS A 294 -8.05 11.14 6.89
CA LYS A 294 -9.44 10.71 7.03
C LYS A 294 -10.23 10.98 5.75
N PHE A 295 -9.77 11.89 4.92
CA PHE A 295 -10.42 12.27 3.67
C PHE A 295 -9.62 11.84 2.44
N LEU A 296 -10.35 11.65 1.34
CA LEU A 296 -9.80 11.73 0.00
C LEU A 296 -10.30 13.00 -0.67
N TYR A 297 -9.44 13.66 -1.43
CA TYR A 297 -9.67 14.95 -2.04
C TYR A 297 -9.91 14.86 -3.54
N ARG A 298 -10.57 15.87 -4.08
CA ARG A 298 -10.67 16.10 -5.52
C ARG A 298 -10.78 17.61 -5.77
N GLY A 299 -10.00 18.12 -6.72
CA GLY A 299 -10.13 19.50 -7.17
C GLY A 299 -10.72 19.59 -8.57
N GLN A 300 -11.52 20.62 -8.81
CA GLN A 300 -11.96 20.97 -10.15
C GLN A 300 -11.94 22.49 -10.34
N SER A 301 -11.53 22.94 -11.52
CA SER A 301 -11.52 24.35 -11.91
C SER A 301 -12.89 25.00 -11.96
N ARG A 302 -13.94 24.18 -12.02
CA ARG A 302 -15.34 24.59 -11.91
C ARG A 302 -16.20 23.47 -11.35
N PHE A 303 -17.38 23.84 -10.88
CA PHE A 303 -18.38 22.89 -10.41
C PHE A 303 -19.14 22.24 -11.56
N PHE A 304 -19.33 20.92 -11.48
CA PHE A 304 -20.10 20.15 -12.46
C PHE A 304 -21.27 19.46 -11.75
N SER A 305 -22.49 19.66 -12.26
CA SER A 305 -23.67 18.91 -11.82
C SER A 305 -24.44 18.43 -13.05
N PRO A 306 -24.54 17.10 -13.28
CA PRO A 306 -23.99 16.05 -12.43
C PRO A 306 -22.46 15.90 -12.53
N CYS A 307 -21.79 15.54 -11.44
CA CYS A 307 -20.37 15.20 -11.40
C CYS A 307 -20.19 13.72 -11.72
N LYS A 308 -19.88 13.41 -12.99
CA LYS A 308 -19.80 12.03 -13.52
C LYS A 308 -18.44 11.68 -14.17
N PRO A 309 -18.05 10.39 -14.14
CA PRO A 309 -16.93 9.84 -14.92
C PRO A 309 -17.01 10.15 -16.40
N ASN A 310 -15.86 10.18 -17.09
CA ASN A 310 -15.79 10.48 -18.53
C ASN A 310 -16.64 9.53 -19.39
N LEU A 311 -16.75 8.25 -19.01
CA LEU A 311 -17.56 7.25 -19.72
C LEU A 311 -19.05 7.63 -19.82
N PHE A 312 -19.60 8.32 -18.82
CA PHE A 312 -21.03 8.63 -18.72
C PHE A 312 -21.39 10.06 -19.07
N ARG A 313 -20.43 10.85 -19.59
CA ARG A 313 -20.69 12.23 -20.05
C ARG A 313 -21.35 12.27 -21.43
N GLU A 314 -21.12 11.26 -22.25
CA GLU A 314 -21.81 11.09 -23.53
C GLU A 314 -23.11 10.32 -23.34
N ASN A 315 -24.16 10.73 -24.05
CA ASN A 315 -25.45 10.03 -24.02
C ASN A 315 -25.37 8.73 -24.82
N LYS A 316 -25.08 7.62 -24.14
CA LYS A 316 -24.82 6.31 -24.74
C LYS A 316 -25.33 5.19 -23.84
N ASP A 317 -25.91 4.15 -24.44
CA ASP A 317 -26.47 3.00 -23.71
C ASP A 317 -25.61 1.73 -23.81
N TYR A 318 -24.62 1.71 -24.70
CA TYR A 318 -23.78 0.54 -24.89
C TYR A 318 -22.32 0.90 -25.15
N PHE A 319 -21.46 0.57 -24.18
CA PHE A 319 -20.07 1.04 -24.02
C PHE A 319 -18.99 0.07 -24.53
N VAL A 320 -19.36 -0.87 -25.41
CA VAL A 320 -18.44 -1.93 -25.88
C VAL A 320 -17.15 -1.42 -26.51
N ASP A 321 -17.21 -0.26 -27.16
CA ASP A 321 -16.06 0.41 -27.78
C ASP A 321 -15.12 1.06 -26.76
N ASP A 322 -15.60 1.51 -25.60
CA ASP A 322 -14.72 1.98 -24.53
C ASP A 322 -14.09 0.77 -23.82
N ILE A 323 -14.92 -0.23 -23.49
CA ILE A 323 -14.50 -1.47 -22.81
C ILE A 323 -13.42 -2.19 -23.63
N ILE A 324 -13.57 -2.29 -24.95
CA ILE A 324 -12.58 -2.98 -25.78
C ILE A 324 -11.23 -2.23 -25.83
N GLN A 325 -11.21 -0.90 -25.72
CA GLN A 325 -9.96 -0.14 -25.62
C GLN A 325 -9.23 -0.44 -24.31
N ILE A 326 -9.96 -0.57 -23.21
CA ILE A 326 -9.39 -1.00 -21.92
C ILE A 326 -8.74 -2.38 -22.05
N LYS A 327 -9.38 -3.33 -22.74
CA LYS A 327 -8.81 -4.69 -22.94
C LYS A 327 -7.60 -4.68 -23.86
N GLU A 328 -7.61 -3.86 -24.90
CA GLU A 328 -6.46 -3.66 -25.79
C GLU A 328 -5.28 -3.03 -25.05
N PHE A 329 -5.56 -2.03 -24.20
CA PHE A 329 -4.58 -1.41 -23.31
C PHE A 329 -3.98 -2.42 -22.34
N GLN A 330 -4.82 -3.25 -21.71
CA GLN A 330 -4.36 -4.33 -20.84
C GLN A 330 -3.44 -5.31 -21.58
N CYS A 331 -3.76 -5.67 -22.82
CA CYS A 331 -2.88 -6.51 -23.64
C CYS A 331 -1.51 -5.86 -23.90
N LEU A 332 -1.47 -4.56 -24.16
CA LEU A 332 -0.23 -3.79 -24.33
C LEU A 332 0.59 -3.80 -23.04
N LEU A 333 -0.02 -3.42 -21.91
CA LEU A 333 0.66 -3.30 -20.62
C LEU A 333 1.34 -4.60 -20.20
N LYS A 334 0.71 -5.76 -20.47
CA LYS A 334 1.28 -7.09 -20.18
C LYS A 334 2.58 -7.41 -20.94
N THR A 335 2.94 -6.61 -21.94
CA THR A 335 4.23 -6.74 -22.64
C THR A 335 5.36 -5.92 -21.99
N HIS A 336 5.04 -4.99 -21.07
CA HIS A 336 6.04 -4.17 -20.40
C HIS A 336 6.87 -4.99 -19.38
N PRO A 337 8.20 -4.85 -19.33
CA PRO A 337 9.05 -5.63 -18.43
C PRO A 337 8.68 -5.50 -16.94
N LEU A 338 8.43 -4.28 -16.43
CA LEU A 338 8.01 -4.09 -15.03
C LEU A 338 6.62 -4.65 -14.72
N VAL A 339 5.69 -4.59 -15.67
CA VAL A 339 4.35 -5.18 -15.50
C VAL A 339 4.48 -6.69 -15.36
N GLN A 340 5.32 -7.31 -16.20
CA GLN A 340 5.63 -8.74 -16.10
C GLN A 340 6.33 -9.08 -14.79
N LEU A 341 7.27 -8.26 -14.32
CA LEU A 341 7.95 -8.46 -13.04
C LEU A 341 6.93 -8.47 -11.88
N PHE A 342 6.01 -7.50 -11.86
CA PHE A 342 4.99 -7.39 -10.81
C PHE A 342 4.00 -8.56 -10.83
N GLU A 343 3.56 -8.99 -12.02
CA GLU A 343 2.63 -10.11 -12.16
C GLU A 343 3.28 -11.49 -11.93
N ARG A 344 4.55 -11.67 -12.32
CA ARG A 344 5.32 -12.91 -12.08
C ARG A 344 5.85 -13.02 -10.66
N GLY A 345 5.97 -11.87 -9.99
CA GLY A 345 6.47 -11.73 -8.64
C GLY A 345 7.99 -11.79 -8.54
N PHE A 346 8.49 -11.30 -7.41
CA PHE A 346 9.92 -11.29 -7.06
C PHE A 346 10.11 -11.49 -5.56
N GLU A 347 11.31 -11.93 -5.18
CA GLU A 347 11.65 -12.29 -3.80
C GLU A 347 12.32 -11.11 -3.08
N LEU A 348 11.86 -10.81 -1.87
CA LEU A 348 12.53 -9.92 -0.92
C LEU A 348 12.67 -10.67 0.41
N LEU A 349 13.90 -10.80 0.93
CA LEU A 349 14.17 -11.48 2.22
C LEU A 349 13.44 -12.83 2.38
N HIS A 350 13.40 -13.64 1.32
CA HIS A 350 12.74 -14.95 1.23
C HIS A 350 11.22 -14.97 1.07
N ASP A 351 10.56 -13.81 1.10
CA ASP A 351 9.14 -13.69 0.78
C ASP A 351 8.93 -13.35 -0.70
N THR A 352 7.97 -14.00 -1.35
CA THR A 352 7.61 -13.70 -2.74
C THR A 352 6.47 -12.69 -2.80
N PHE A 353 6.70 -11.57 -3.46
CA PHE A 353 5.74 -10.48 -3.62
C PHE A 353 5.17 -10.48 -5.04
N TYR A 354 3.84 -10.54 -5.14
CA TYR A 354 3.08 -10.40 -6.39
C TYR A 354 2.27 -9.11 -6.35
N PHE A 355 2.67 -8.09 -7.11
CA PHE A 355 1.95 -6.82 -7.10
C PHE A 355 0.77 -6.83 -8.08
N LYS A 356 -0.41 -6.40 -7.62
CA LYS A 356 -1.60 -6.28 -8.46
C LYS A 356 -1.45 -5.05 -9.37
N ILE A 357 -1.59 -5.30 -10.68
CA ILE A 357 -1.74 -4.24 -11.68
C ILE A 357 -3.20 -3.82 -11.75
N ASN A 358 -3.46 -2.52 -11.55
CA ASN A 358 -4.80 -1.94 -11.67
C ASN A 358 -5.03 -1.47 -13.12
N TYR A 359 -5.39 -2.41 -14.01
CA TYR A 359 -5.57 -2.12 -15.43
C TYR A 359 -6.67 -1.10 -15.72
N ASP A 360 -7.76 -1.10 -14.96
CA ASP A 360 -8.85 -0.13 -15.14
C ASP A 360 -8.42 1.26 -14.70
N GLY A 361 -7.71 1.34 -13.57
CA GLY A 361 -7.15 2.61 -13.08
C GLY A 361 -6.09 3.20 -14.00
N LEU A 362 -5.17 2.37 -14.48
CA LEU A 362 -4.22 2.82 -15.51
C LEU A 362 -4.97 3.25 -16.77
N SER A 363 -6.01 2.53 -17.21
CA SER A 363 -6.80 2.95 -18.37
C SER A 363 -7.41 4.34 -18.18
N GLN A 364 -7.98 4.63 -17.00
CA GLN A 364 -8.50 5.95 -16.65
C GLN A 364 -7.42 7.04 -16.71
N HIS A 365 -6.22 6.74 -16.22
CA HIS A 365 -5.10 7.68 -16.22
C HIS A 365 -4.45 7.85 -17.59
N TYR A 366 -4.61 6.91 -18.53
CA TYR A 366 -4.05 7.01 -19.88
C TYR A 366 -5.18 7.04 -20.93
N TYR A 367 -5.96 8.12 -20.91
CA TYR A 367 -6.86 8.58 -21.97
C TYR A 367 -8.13 7.76 -22.26
N ASN A 368 -8.29 6.57 -21.68
CA ASN A 368 -9.51 5.79 -21.92
C ASN A 368 -10.67 6.32 -21.09
N ASN A 369 -11.89 6.17 -21.62
CA ASN A 369 -13.11 6.41 -20.87
C ASN A 369 -13.40 5.24 -19.92
N THR A 370 -13.63 5.53 -18.65
CA THR A 370 -13.92 4.52 -17.63
C THR A 370 -15.03 4.99 -16.66
N PRO A 371 -15.65 4.08 -15.89
CA PRO A 371 -16.67 4.47 -14.90
C PRO A 371 -16.07 5.03 -13.60
N TRP A 372 -14.78 5.36 -13.57
CA TRP A 372 -14.07 5.81 -12.37
C TRP A 372 -13.95 7.34 -12.31
N LEU A 373 -14.07 7.90 -11.11
CA LEU A 373 -13.61 9.25 -10.77
C LEU A 373 -12.32 9.18 -9.97
N ASP A 374 -11.40 10.08 -10.28
CA ASP A 374 -10.13 10.24 -9.57
C ASP A 374 -10.32 10.99 -8.24
N LEU A 375 -9.81 10.40 -7.18
CA LEU A 375 -9.61 10.99 -5.86
C LEU A 375 -8.12 10.92 -5.50
N THR A 376 -7.66 11.74 -4.55
CA THR A 376 -6.26 11.75 -4.10
C THR A 376 -6.19 11.91 -2.58
N SER A 377 -5.21 11.31 -1.91
CA SER A 377 -4.90 11.65 -0.51
C SER A 377 -4.02 12.89 -0.38
N ASP A 378 -3.51 13.45 -1.48
CA ASP A 378 -2.63 14.61 -1.48
C ASP A 378 -3.40 15.90 -1.80
N MET A 379 -3.52 16.80 -0.82
CA MET A 379 -4.21 18.08 -1.00
C MET A 379 -3.52 18.97 -2.05
N GLU A 380 -2.21 18.92 -2.21
CA GLU A 380 -1.53 19.74 -3.23
C GLU A 380 -1.87 19.24 -4.64
N VAL A 381 -2.02 17.93 -4.82
CA VAL A 381 -2.52 17.34 -6.08
C VAL A 381 -3.96 17.80 -6.35
N ALA A 382 -4.82 17.80 -5.32
CA ALA A 382 -6.19 18.30 -5.47
C ALA A 382 -6.21 19.79 -5.86
N LYS A 383 -5.39 20.62 -5.22
CA LYS A 383 -5.24 22.04 -5.56
C LYS A 383 -4.78 22.25 -7.00
N PHE A 384 -3.81 21.45 -7.47
CA PHE A 384 -3.36 21.49 -8.87
C PHE A 384 -4.52 21.27 -9.85
N PHE A 385 -5.32 20.21 -9.65
CA PHE A 385 -6.50 19.96 -10.49
C PHE A 385 -7.59 21.03 -10.33
N ALA A 386 -7.66 21.67 -9.17
CA ALA A 386 -8.61 22.75 -8.91
C ALA A 386 -8.27 24.05 -9.65
N VAL A 387 -7.02 24.28 -10.05
CA VAL A 387 -6.59 25.53 -10.72
C VAL A 387 -6.13 25.33 -12.15
N THR A 388 -6.29 24.13 -12.71
CA THR A 388 -5.86 23.77 -14.07
C THR A 388 -6.98 23.17 -14.88
N THR A 389 -6.76 23.10 -16.20
CA THR A 389 -7.56 22.35 -17.16
C THR A 389 -6.64 21.54 -18.06
N PHE A 390 -7.14 20.43 -18.60
CA PHE A 390 -6.37 19.60 -19.52
C PHE A 390 -6.64 19.97 -20.98
N ASN A 391 -5.61 20.32 -21.73
CA ASN A 391 -5.68 20.53 -23.17
C ASN A 391 -5.39 19.21 -23.90
N MET A 392 -6.44 18.52 -24.33
CA MET A 392 -6.32 17.22 -25.03
C MET A 392 -5.56 17.33 -26.37
N LYS A 393 -5.58 18.50 -27.04
CA LYS A 393 -4.90 18.67 -28.34
C LYS A 393 -3.40 18.84 -28.18
N LEU A 394 -2.97 19.54 -27.14
CA LEU A 394 -1.56 19.77 -26.83
C LEU A 394 -0.99 18.70 -25.89
N ASP A 395 -1.85 17.82 -25.36
CA ASP A 395 -1.50 16.79 -24.37
C ASP A 395 -0.78 17.38 -23.16
N CYS A 396 -1.32 18.46 -22.58
CA CYS A 396 -0.71 19.12 -21.43
C CYS A 396 -1.78 19.76 -20.52
N TYR A 397 -1.39 20.05 -19.28
CA TYR A 397 -2.18 20.89 -18.40
C TYR A 397 -1.92 22.36 -18.68
N GLU A 398 -2.98 23.15 -18.59
CA GLU A 398 -2.93 24.60 -18.71
C GLU A 398 -3.56 25.21 -17.45
N LYS A 399 -3.10 26.41 -17.09
CA LYS A 399 -3.72 27.19 -16.00
C LYS A 399 -5.16 27.52 -16.38
N TYR A 400 -6.08 27.39 -15.43
CA TYR A 400 -7.45 27.83 -15.65
C TYR A 400 -7.53 29.36 -15.68
N THR A 401 -8.12 29.90 -16.75
CA THR A 401 -8.27 31.35 -16.99
C THR A 401 -9.73 31.79 -17.05
N GLY A 402 -10.67 30.90 -16.74
CA GLY A 402 -12.10 31.22 -16.71
C GLY A 402 -12.53 31.96 -15.44
N ASN A 403 -13.78 32.40 -15.42
CA ASN A 403 -14.35 33.23 -14.35
C ASN A 403 -15.26 32.43 -13.38
N GLU A 404 -15.41 31.12 -13.60
CA GLU A 404 -16.24 30.26 -12.73
C GLU A 404 -15.54 30.03 -11.39
N LEU A 405 -16.30 29.77 -10.32
CA LEU A 405 -15.71 29.39 -9.04
C LEU A 405 -15.08 28.00 -9.15
N GLY A 406 -13.87 27.85 -8.61
CA GLY A 406 -13.26 26.54 -8.40
C GLY A 406 -13.92 25.82 -7.23
N VAL A 407 -13.74 24.49 -7.18
CA VAL A 407 -14.30 23.63 -6.14
C VAL A 407 -13.27 22.62 -5.64
N LEU A 408 -13.20 22.47 -4.31
CA LEU A 408 -12.48 21.39 -3.64
C LEU A 408 -13.49 20.47 -2.95
N TYR A 409 -13.43 19.19 -3.28
CA TYR A 409 -14.19 18.12 -2.64
C TYR A 409 -13.33 17.40 -1.61
N TYR A 410 -13.99 16.92 -0.55
CA TYR A 410 -13.43 15.96 0.40
C TYR A 410 -14.45 14.86 0.67
N PHE A 411 -13.97 13.61 0.58
CA PHE A 411 -14.72 12.38 0.72
C PHE A 411 -14.35 11.72 2.06
N ASP A 412 -15.31 11.52 2.94
CA ASP A 412 -15.12 10.91 4.27
C ASP A 412 -14.89 9.40 4.19
N LEU A 413 -13.65 8.95 4.39
CA LEU A 413 -13.32 7.52 4.38
C LEU A 413 -13.99 6.82 5.56
N LYS A 414 -14.74 5.76 5.28
CA LYS A 414 -15.37 4.89 6.26
C LYS A 414 -14.59 3.59 6.41
N ALA A 415 -14.79 2.90 7.52
CA ALA A 415 -14.15 1.63 7.83
C ALA A 415 -14.33 0.56 6.72
N ASP A 416 -15.39 0.69 5.92
CA ASP A 416 -15.75 -0.20 4.81
C ASP A 416 -15.59 0.45 3.42
N SER A 417 -15.03 1.66 3.28
CA SER A 417 -14.93 2.34 1.96
C SER A 417 -14.20 1.54 0.88
N PHE A 418 -13.27 0.67 1.27
CA PHE A 418 -12.51 -0.20 0.37
C PHE A 418 -13.13 -1.59 0.20
N GLN A 419 -14.33 -1.81 0.74
CA GLN A 419 -15.07 -3.07 0.69
C GLN A 419 -16.39 -2.85 -0.03
N TYR A 420 -16.94 -3.91 -0.60
CA TYR A 420 -18.30 -3.87 -1.11
C TYR A 420 -19.28 -3.83 0.06
N ASN A 421 -20.28 -2.96 -0.02
CA ASN A 421 -21.35 -2.84 0.98
C ASN A 421 -22.69 -2.74 0.24
N ASP A 422 -23.63 -3.64 0.52
CA ASP A 422 -24.96 -3.65 -0.11
C ASP A 422 -25.76 -2.34 0.09
N LYS A 423 -25.41 -1.54 1.11
CA LYS A 423 -26.01 -0.23 1.38
C LYS A 423 -25.44 0.88 0.48
N ARG A 424 -24.34 0.63 -0.25
CA ARG A 424 -23.66 1.62 -1.10
C ARG A 424 -23.43 1.05 -2.50
N ASN A 425 -23.85 1.77 -3.53
CA ASN A 425 -23.66 1.36 -4.92
C ASN A 425 -22.24 1.65 -5.47
N TYR A 426 -21.29 1.97 -4.61
CA TYR A 426 -19.93 2.33 -4.98
C TYR A 426 -18.88 1.61 -4.13
N ILE A 427 -17.67 1.54 -4.66
CA ILE A 427 -16.47 1.01 -4.04
C ILE A 427 -15.33 2.00 -4.29
N VAL A 428 -14.54 2.28 -3.25
CA VAL A 428 -13.26 2.97 -3.41
C VAL A 428 -12.17 1.93 -3.70
N ASN A 429 -11.47 2.10 -4.82
CA ASN A 429 -10.39 1.23 -5.25
C ASN A 429 -9.04 1.93 -5.10
N ASN A 430 -8.04 1.14 -4.71
CA ASN A 430 -6.66 1.58 -4.63
C ASN A 430 -5.99 1.43 -6.01
N ILE A 431 -5.76 2.54 -6.70
CA ILE A 431 -4.85 2.57 -7.85
C ILE A 431 -3.41 2.74 -7.34
N GLY A 432 -3.19 3.68 -6.43
CA GLY A 432 -1.92 3.90 -5.76
C GLY A 432 -0.75 4.01 -6.74
N LYS A 433 0.41 3.50 -6.35
CA LYS A 433 1.60 3.50 -7.20
C LYS A 433 1.63 2.25 -8.08
N GLN A 434 1.69 2.46 -9.40
CA GLN A 434 1.75 1.43 -10.43
C GLN A 434 3.08 1.53 -11.20
N PRO A 435 3.48 0.54 -12.03
CA PRO A 435 4.72 0.58 -12.84
C PRO A 435 4.89 1.78 -13.80
N PHE A 436 3.92 2.70 -13.83
CA PHE A 436 3.91 3.95 -14.58
C PHE A 436 3.52 5.08 -13.62
N MET A 437 4.28 6.17 -13.62
CA MET A 437 4.36 7.08 -12.47
C MET A 437 3.15 8.00 -12.30
N ARG A 438 2.31 8.19 -13.35
CA ARG A 438 1.14 9.07 -13.30
C ARG A 438 0.23 8.84 -12.09
N SER A 439 -0.08 7.57 -11.81
CA SER A 439 -0.94 7.19 -10.68
C SER A 439 -0.29 7.41 -9.31
N GLY A 440 1.02 7.14 -9.20
CA GLY A 440 1.81 7.38 -8.00
C GLY A 440 2.00 8.88 -7.72
N ASN A 441 2.28 9.68 -8.73
CA ASN A 441 2.48 11.13 -8.57
C ASN A 441 1.19 11.88 -8.18
N GLN A 442 0.04 11.24 -8.37
CA GLN A 442 -1.26 11.76 -7.95
C GLN A 442 -1.74 11.20 -6.61
N SER A 443 -1.00 10.30 -5.95
CA SER A 443 -1.44 9.59 -4.73
C SER A 443 -2.87 9.07 -4.87
N GLY A 444 -3.12 8.42 -6.02
CA GLY A 444 -4.46 8.25 -6.56
C GLY A 444 -5.29 7.15 -5.89
N PHE A 445 -6.59 7.42 -5.82
CA PHE A 445 -7.68 6.49 -5.51
C PHE A 445 -8.77 6.64 -6.57
N LEU A 446 -9.61 5.62 -6.72
CA LEU A 446 -10.70 5.61 -7.69
C LEU A 446 -12.02 5.32 -6.99
N ILE A 447 -13.09 5.98 -7.39
CA ILE A 447 -14.45 5.65 -6.97
C ILE A 447 -15.31 5.38 -8.21
N ASN A 448 -16.05 4.27 -8.22
CA ASN A 448 -16.99 4.01 -9.31
C ASN A 448 -18.29 4.77 -9.04
N ILE A 449 -18.81 5.43 -10.07
CA ILE A 449 -20.11 6.12 -10.00
C ILE A 449 -21.03 5.42 -10.99
N ALA A 450 -22.25 5.07 -10.59
CA ALA A 450 -23.19 4.49 -11.54
C ALA A 450 -23.59 5.51 -12.61
N LYS A 451 -24.01 5.04 -13.80
CA LYS A 451 -24.35 5.91 -14.94
C LYS A 451 -25.32 7.04 -14.57
N ASP A 452 -26.30 6.74 -13.72
CA ASP A 452 -27.39 7.65 -13.38
C ASP A 452 -27.18 8.40 -12.06
N GLU A 453 -26.05 8.19 -11.37
CA GLU A 453 -25.73 8.83 -10.09
C GLU A 453 -24.92 10.13 -10.25
N ASP A 454 -25.03 11.05 -9.29
CA ASP A 454 -24.21 12.26 -9.20
C ASP A 454 -23.33 12.17 -7.93
N PHE A 455 -22.00 12.23 -8.12
CA PHE A 455 -21.04 12.20 -7.01
C PHE A 455 -21.29 13.30 -5.97
N ASN A 456 -21.86 14.45 -6.38
CA ASN A 456 -22.20 15.54 -5.48
C ASN A 456 -23.24 15.14 -4.40
N ASN A 457 -24.04 14.10 -4.66
CA ASN A 457 -25.14 13.69 -3.79
C ASN A 457 -24.74 12.58 -2.80
N TYR A 458 -23.48 12.13 -2.80
CA TYR A 458 -23.04 11.06 -1.92
C TYR A 458 -22.95 11.55 -0.47
N PRO A 459 -23.44 10.77 0.51
CA PRO A 459 -23.50 11.23 1.90
C PRO A 459 -22.11 11.50 2.50
N GLU A 460 -21.07 10.83 2.01
CA GLU A 460 -19.68 11.01 2.41
C GLU A 460 -18.97 12.18 1.70
N VAL A 461 -19.59 12.80 0.70
CA VAL A 461 -18.98 13.87 -0.10
C VAL A 461 -19.40 15.24 0.41
N ARG A 462 -18.43 16.10 0.64
CA ARG A 462 -18.65 17.55 0.80
C ARG A 462 -17.72 18.31 -0.13
N TYR A 463 -18.05 19.56 -0.36
CA TYR A 463 -17.25 20.44 -1.19
C TYR A 463 -17.38 21.89 -0.74
N VAL A 464 -16.36 22.69 -1.07
CA VAL A 464 -16.32 24.14 -0.84
C VAL A 464 -15.88 24.86 -2.10
N PHE A 465 -16.37 26.07 -2.29
CA PHE A 465 -16.07 26.93 -3.41
C PHE A 465 -14.97 27.93 -3.07
N PHE A 466 -14.16 28.27 -4.08
CA PHE A 466 -13.15 29.32 -3.97
C PHE A 466 -13.08 30.17 -5.24
N ARG A 467 -12.55 31.39 -5.11
CA ARG A 467 -12.24 32.26 -6.26
C ARG A 467 -10.85 31.95 -6.80
N HIS A 468 -10.70 31.89 -8.12
CA HIS A 468 -9.38 31.75 -8.72
C HIS A 468 -8.53 33.00 -8.45
N ASN A 469 -7.28 32.78 -8.10
CA ASN A 469 -6.29 33.83 -7.88
C ASN A 469 -5.09 33.57 -8.80
N PRO A 470 -4.81 34.43 -9.80
CA PRO A 470 -3.77 34.19 -10.79
C PRO A 470 -2.38 33.92 -10.18
N THR A 471 -1.98 34.68 -9.15
CA THR A 471 -0.68 34.51 -8.49
C THR A 471 -0.57 33.15 -7.79
N ILE A 472 -1.64 32.70 -7.13
CA ILE A 472 -1.67 31.38 -6.48
C ILE A 472 -1.71 30.26 -7.52
N THR A 473 -2.48 30.42 -8.58
CA THR A 473 -2.53 29.48 -9.71
C THR A 473 -1.16 29.32 -10.36
N ASP A 474 -0.46 30.43 -10.65
CA ASP A 474 0.89 30.41 -11.22
C ASP A 474 1.86 29.65 -10.32
N ARG A 475 1.84 29.95 -9.01
CA ARG A 475 2.70 29.28 -8.03
C ARG A 475 2.44 27.76 -7.98
N ILE A 476 1.17 27.34 -7.92
CA ILE A 476 0.80 25.92 -7.89
C ILE A 476 1.21 25.24 -9.20
N PHE A 477 0.95 25.87 -10.34
CA PHE A 477 1.30 25.31 -11.63
C PHE A 477 2.82 25.09 -11.77
N THR A 478 3.62 26.07 -11.33
CA THR A 478 5.09 25.93 -11.28
C THR A 478 5.57 24.88 -10.29
N LEU A 479 4.92 24.72 -9.12
CA LEU A 479 5.26 23.68 -8.13
C LEU A 479 5.14 22.25 -8.69
N PHE A 480 4.26 22.05 -9.68
CA PHE A 480 4.05 20.77 -10.36
C PHE A 480 4.78 20.70 -11.71
N ASP A 481 5.83 21.50 -11.90
CA ASP A 481 6.62 21.58 -13.12
C ASP A 481 5.73 21.78 -14.36
N ASN A 482 4.80 22.73 -14.27
CA ASN A 482 3.81 23.03 -15.31
C ASN A 482 2.94 21.83 -15.72
N GLY A 483 2.77 20.86 -14.81
CA GLY A 483 1.96 19.66 -15.00
C GLY A 483 2.75 18.40 -15.32
N ASP A 484 4.04 18.50 -15.64
CA ASP A 484 4.87 17.35 -16.00
C ASP A 484 5.05 16.38 -14.82
N ARG A 485 5.00 16.88 -13.58
CA ARG A 485 5.01 16.01 -12.39
C ARG A 485 3.75 15.15 -12.30
N ILE A 486 2.58 15.67 -12.68
CA ILE A 486 1.31 14.94 -12.63
C ILE A 486 1.18 13.97 -13.81
N MET A 487 1.74 14.34 -14.96
CA MET A 487 1.69 13.56 -16.18
C MET A 487 3.11 13.42 -16.76
N PRO A 488 3.95 12.56 -16.15
CA PRO A 488 5.34 12.41 -16.58
C PRO A 488 5.42 11.91 -18.02
N GLU A 489 6.48 12.31 -18.72
CA GLU A 489 6.78 11.74 -20.03
C GLU A 489 7.30 10.32 -19.84
N GLU A 490 6.62 9.36 -20.45
CA GLU A 490 6.95 7.95 -20.37
C GLU A 490 6.38 7.21 -21.58
N ILE A 491 6.99 6.07 -21.93
CA ILE A 491 6.67 5.35 -23.17
C ILE A 491 5.18 4.99 -23.29
N LEU A 492 4.49 4.76 -22.16
CA LEU A 492 3.06 4.47 -22.13
C LEU A 492 2.21 5.67 -22.55
N ARG A 493 2.57 6.87 -22.07
CA ARG A 493 1.88 8.12 -22.40
C ARG A 493 1.96 8.36 -23.90
N SER A 494 3.16 8.44 -24.45
CA SER A 494 3.37 8.76 -25.86
C SER A 494 2.86 7.65 -26.79
N HIS A 495 2.99 6.37 -26.43
CA HIS A 495 2.43 5.27 -27.21
C HIS A 495 0.90 5.35 -27.28
N TRP A 496 0.24 5.47 -26.13
CA TRP A 496 -1.22 5.41 -26.08
C TRP A 496 -1.88 6.69 -26.57
N HIS A 497 -1.28 7.86 -26.32
CA HIS A 497 -1.76 9.13 -26.87
C HIS A 497 -1.77 9.11 -28.41
N ARG A 498 -0.67 8.67 -29.04
CA ARG A 498 -0.61 8.51 -30.51
C ARG A 498 -1.68 7.57 -31.03
N ARG A 499 -1.90 6.45 -30.34
CA ARG A 499 -2.96 5.49 -30.68
C ARG A 499 -4.35 6.14 -30.61
N MET A 500 -4.65 6.88 -29.55
CA MET A 500 -5.96 7.50 -29.35
C MET A 500 -6.26 8.61 -30.36
N ASN A 501 -5.23 9.27 -30.90
CA ASN A 501 -5.36 10.31 -31.91
C ASN A 501 -5.37 9.81 -33.36
N ASP A 502 -5.01 8.54 -33.61
CA ASP A 502 -5.12 7.92 -34.93
C ASP A 502 -6.37 7.02 -34.99
N GLU A 503 -7.42 7.48 -35.67
CA GLU A 503 -8.69 6.74 -35.79
C GLU A 503 -8.55 5.36 -36.44
N LYS A 504 -7.57 5.16 -37.34
CA LYS A 504 -7.32 3.86 -37.98
C LYS A 504 -6.68 2.89 -36.99
N ILE A 505 -5.72 3.34 -36.19
CA ILE A 505 -5.03 2.52 -35.19
C ILE A 505 -5.94 2.28 -33.98
N LYS A 506 -6.62 3.31 -33.48
CA LYS A 506 -7.62 3.21 -32.39
C LYS A 506 -8.66 2.14 -32.68
N LYS A 507 -9.18 2.08 -33.91
CA LYS A 507 -10.19 1.09 -34.33
C LYS A 507 -9.62 -0.26 -34.73
N LEU A 508 -8.30 -0.47 -34.67
CA LEU A 508 -7.69 -1.78 -34.83
C LEU A 508 -7.59 -2.47 -33.46
N ILE A 509 -8.22 -3.63 -33.31
CA ILE A 509 -8.26 -4.36 -32.04
C ILE A 509 -7.74 -5.78 -32.22
N SER A 510 -6.98 -6.25 -31.23
CA SER A 510 -6.42 -7.60 -31.21
C SER A 510 -7.49 -8.66 -30.90
N THR A 511 -7.29 -9.87 -31.42
CA THR A 511 -8.12 -11.02 -31.01
C THR A 511 -7.98 -11.35 -29.53
N GLU A 512 -6.86 -11.00 -28.90
CA GLU A 512 -6.64 -11.22 -27.46
C GLU A 512 -7.47 -10.27 -26.60
N ALA A 513 -7.55 -8.98 -26.96
CA ALA A 513 -8.44 -8.03 -26.29
C ALA A 513 -9.91 -8.48 -26.34
N LEU A 514 -10.33 -9.05 -27.47
CA LEU A 514 -11.68 -9.59 -27.62
C LEU A 514 -11.91 -10.81 -26.72
N LYS A 515 -10.93 -11.72 -26.60
CA LYS A 515 -11.01 -12.86 -25.67
C LYS A 515 -11.06 -12.41 -24.21
N LEU A 516 -10.30 -11.39 -23.83
CA LEU A 516 -10.37 -10.80 -22.49
C LEU A 516 -11.76 -10.23 -22.22
N ASN A 517 -12.32 -9.48 -23.18
CA ASN A 517 -13.67 -8.95 -23.05
C ASN A 517 -14.71 -10.06 -22.82
N TYR A 518 -14.65 -11.15 -23.60
CA TYR A 518 -15.54 -12.30 -23.45
C TYR A 518 -15.43 -12.98 -22.09
N LYS A 519 -14.20 -13.10 -21.57
CA LYS A 519 -13.95 -13.69 -20.26
C LYS A 519 -14.58 -12.83 -19.14
N ASP A 520 -14.45 -11.52 -19.25
CA ASP A 520 -14.90 -10.58 -18.22
C ASP A 520 -16.41 -10.28 -18.32
N ASN A 521 -17.02 -10.52 -19.49
CA ASN A 521 -18.45 -10.33 -19.75
C ASN A 521 -19.13 -11.62 -20.25
N PRO A 522 -19.13 -12.71 -19.46
CA PRO A 522 -19.63 -14.02 -19.90
C PRO A 522 -21.13 -14.05 -20.19
N HIS A 523 -21.88 -13.06 -19.70
CA HIS A 523 -23.32 -12.91 -19.91
C HIS A 523 -23.69 -12.30 -21.26
N GLU A 524 -22.73 -11.69 -21.97
CA GLU A 524 -22.96 -11.08 -23.28
C GLU A 524 -22.65 -12.04 -24.43
N SER A 525 -23.49 -12.02 -25.46
CA SER A 525 -23.26 -12.82 -26.66
C SER A 525 -22.00 -12.33 -27.40
N HIS A 526 -21.04 -13.24 -27.61
CA HIS A 526 -19.84 -12.96 -28.41
C HIS A 526 -20.18 -12.39 -29.79
N THR A 527 -21.22 -12.94 -30.43
CA THR A 527 -21.70 -12.46 -31.73
C THR A 527 -22.23 -11.04 -31.66
N LYS A 528 -22.97 -10.69 -30.59
CA LYS A 528 -23.48 -9.33 -30.36
C LYS A 528 -22.34 -8.34 -30.18
N ILE A 529 -21.35 -8.65 -29.33
CA ILE A 529 -20.16 -7.83 -29.11
C ILE A 529 -19.42 -7.59 -30.43
N LYS A 530 -19.11 -8.66 -31.17
CA LYS A 530 -18.36 -8.57 -32.43
C LYS A 530 -19.10 -7.74 -33.47
N LYS A 531 -20.41 -7.96 -33.66
CA LYS A 531 -21.24 -7.17 -34.59
C LYS A 531 -21.28 -5.70 -34.19
N ALA A 532 -21.45 -5.39 -32.91
CA ALA A 532 -21.49 -4.00 -32.45
C ALA A 532 -20.17 -3.26 -32.68
N LEU A 533 -19.03 -3.92 -32.43
CA LEU A 533 -17.71 -3.37 -32.75
C LEU A 533 -17.54 -3.13 -34.26
N GLN A 534 -17.91 -4.12 -35.10
CA GLN A 534 -17.84 -3.98 -36.56
C GLN A 534 -18.72 -2.84 -37.08
N ASN A 535 -19.94 -2.70 -36.55
CA ASN A 535 -20.86 -1.61 -36.89
C ASN A 535 -20.30 -0.23 -36.49
N LYS A 536 -19.50 -0.17 -35.42
CA LYS A 536 -18.75 1.03 -34.99
C LYS A 536 -17.44 1.24 -35.76
N GLY A 537 -17.17 0.43 -36.80
CA GLY A 537 -16.00 0.56 -37.67
C GLY A 537 -14.72 -0.10 -37.14
N PHE A 538 -14.80 -0.90 -36.07
CA PHE A 538 -13.64 -1.60 -35.54
C PHE A 538 -13.22 -2.77 -36.44
N LYS A 539 -11.91 -2.89 -36.66
CA LYS A 539 -11.26 -3.99 -37.37
C LYS A 539 -10.58 -4.91 -36.37
N ILE A 540 -11.01 -6.16 -36.31
CA ILE A 540 -10.44 -7.17 -35.42
C ILE A 540 -9.40 -7.97 -36.19
N LYS A 541 -8.15 -8.04 -35.68
CA LYS A 541 -7.06 -8.78 -36.30
C LYS A 541 -6.28 -9.60 -35.29
N LYS A 542 -5.61 -10.66 -35.76
CA LYS A 542 -4.65 -11.42 -34.97
C LYS A 542 -3.31 -10.68 -34.93
N TYR A 543 -2.99 -10.08 -33.80
CA TYR A 543 -1.67 -9.52 -33.46
C TYR A 543 -1.57 -9.41 -31.93
N GLN A 544 -0.36 -9.21 -31.42
CA GLN A 544 -0.11 -8.91 -30.02
C GLN A 544 0.13 -7.41 -29.87
N PRO A 545 -0.68 -6.66 -29.11
CA PRO A 545 -0.35 -5.29 -28.74
C PRO A 545 0.95 -5.29 -27.95
N SER A 546 1.93 -4.48 -28.37
CA SER A 546 3.25 -4.39 -27.73
C SER A 546 3.88 -3.02 -27.97
N PHE A 547 4.77 -2.63 -27.06
CA PHE A 547 5.68 -1.50 -27.29
C PHE A 547 6.64 -1.81 -28.45
N THR A 548 7.07 -0.78 -29.18
CA THR A 548 8.09 -0.95 -30.22
C THR A 548 9.46 -1.21 -29.60
N LYS A 549 10.41 -1.65 -30.43
CA LYS A 549 11.79 -1.86 -29.97
C LYS A 549 12.41 -0.56 -29.48
N GLU A 550 12.16 0.54 -30.18
CA GLU A 550 12.66 1.88 -29.86
C GLU A 550 12.08 2.39 -28.54
N GLU A 551 10.78 2.18 -28.30
CA GLU A 551 10.14 2.52 -27.02
C GLU A 551 10.75 1.71 -25.86
N LEU A 552 10.98 0.41 -26.04
CA LEU A 552 11.64 -0.39 -25.00
C LEU A 552 13.11 0.03 -24.79
N GLU A 553 13.82 0.44 -25.84
CA GLU A 553 15.18 0.99 -25.72
C GLU A 553 15.19 2.30 -24.93
N GLN A 554 14.19 3.18 -25.10
CA GLN A 554 14.02 4.38 -24.29
C GLN A 554 13.76 4.05 -22.81
N TYR A 555 12.90 3.05 -22.54
CA TYR A 555 12.67 2.56 -21.19
C TYR A 555 13.96 2.03 -20.55
N TYR A 556 14.67 1.12 -21.21
CA TYR A 556 15.89 0.52 -20.65
C TYR A 556 17.00 1.56 -20.41
N ALA A 557 17.07 2.63 -21.22
CA ALA A 557 18.04 3.70 -21.05
C ALA A 557 17.90 4.47 -19.72
N THR A 558 16.70 4.49 -19.12
CA THR A 558 16.39 5.26 -17.91
C THR A 558 15.87 4.41 -16.75
N SER A 559 15.60 3.12 -16.99
CA SER A 559 14.90 2.22 -16.05
C SER A 559 15.56 2.09 -14.67
N LEU A 560 16.88 2.19 -14.55
CA LEU A 560 17.59 2.11 -13.26
C LEU A 560 17.33 3.36 -12.39
N GLU A 561 17.42 4.54 -12.98
CA GLU A 561 17.10 5.81 -12.32
C GLU A 561 15.62 5.85 -11.94
N PHE A 562 14.76 5.50 -12.90
CA PHE A 562 13.32 5.34 -12.68
C PHE A 562 13.03 4.40 -11.51
N TRP A 563 13.65 3.22 -11.47
CA TRP A 563 13.39 2.24 -10.42
C TRP A 563 13.81 2.73 -9.04
N HIS A 564 14.96 3.41 -8.96
CA HIS A 564 15.43 4.01 -7.73
C HIS A 564 14.45 5.08 -7.22
N GLU A 565 14.01 5.99 -8.09
CA GLU A 565 12.98 6.99 -7.75
C GLU A 565 11.65 6.33 -7.37
N PHE A 566 11.22 5.31 -8.13
CA PHE A 566 10.01 4.55 -7.90
C PHE A 566 9.99 3.96 -6.48
N CYS A 567 11.11 3.38 -6.02
CA CYS A 567 11.22 2.74 -4.71
C CYS A 567 11.46 3.71 -3.56
N SER A 568 11.89 4.94 -3.84
CA SER A 568 12.35 5.91 -2.83
C SER A 568 11.33 6.22 -1.72
N ASN A 569 10.04 6.20 -2.04
CA ASN A 569 8.94 6.47 -1.11
C ASN A 569 8.04 5.25 -0.86
N ILE A 570 8.51 4.03 -1.14
CA ILE A 570 7.83 2.79 -0.77
C ILE A 570 8.29 2.34 0.62
N HIS A 571 7.35 1.90 1.44
CA HIS A 571 7.59 1.43 2.81
C HIS A 571 6.85 0.12 3.09
N PHE A 572 7.51 -0.74 3.86
CA PHE A 572 6.95 -1.97 4.41
C PHE A 572 6.76 -1.76 5.91
N TYR A 573 5.61 -2.17 6.44
CA TYR A 573 5.32 -2.06 7.87
C TYR A 573 5.80 -3.30 8.62
N SER A 574 7.02 -3.22 9.16
CA SER A 574 7.63 -4.18 10.09
C SER A 574 9.06 -3.72 10.44
N PRO A 575 9.69 -4.27 11.48
CA PRO A 575 11.10 -4.00 11.77
C PRO A 575 12.06 -4.32 10.61
N GLU A 576 11.78 -5.36 9.84
CA GLU A 576 12.52 -5.74 8.64
C GLU A 576 12.19 -4.86 7.41
N GLY A 577 11.22 -3.95 7.51
CA GLY A 577 10.70 -3.21 6.37
C GLY A 577 11.71 -2.27 5.70
N ALA A 578 12.64 -1.70 6.47
CA ALA A 578 13.75 -0.90 5.93
C ALA A 578 14.69 -1.76 5.06
N LEU A 579 14.97 -2.98 5.51
CA LEU A 579 15.80 -3.92 4.76
C LEU A 579 15.07 -4.45 3.52
N MET A 580 13.77 -4.74 3.62
CA MET A 580 12.94 -5.09 2.44
C MET A 580 12.97 -3.98 1.38
N LYS A 581 12.92 -2.71 1.80
CA LYS A 581 13.07 -1.56 0.91
C LYS A 581 14.45 -1.50 0.25
N GLU A 582 15.53 -1.73 1.00
CA GLU A 582 16.90 -1.79 0.46
C GLU A 582 17.02 -2.90 -0.60
N HIS A 583 16.49 -4.10 -0.33
CA HIS A 583 16.45 -5.19 -1.31
C HIS A 583 15.58 -4.86 -2.54
N LEU A 584 14.45 -4.17 -2.35
CA LEU A 584 13.60 -3.72 -3.44
C LEU A 584 14.33 -2.72 -4.36
N ILE A 585 15.03 -1.74 -3.79
CA ILE A 585 15.86 -0.78 -4.54
C ILE A 585 16.95 -1.52 -5.34
N ASN A 586 17.57 -2.53 -4.73
CA ASN A 586 18.67 -3.31 -5.33
C ASN A 586 18.21 -4.44 -6.26
N LEU A 587 16.91 -4.60 -6.49
CA LEU A 587 16.37 -5.65 -7.37
C LEU A 587 17.00 -5.71 -8.78
N PRO A 588 17.40 -4.60 -9.42
CA PRO A 588 18.10 -4.63 -10.71
C PRO A 588 19.48 -5.31 -10.67
N LEU A 589 20.09 -5.43 -9.48
CA LEU A 589 21.36 -6.12 -9.27
C LEU A 589 21.19 -7.65 -9.17
N ASP A 590 19.98 -8.13 -8.90
CA ASP A 590 19.67 -9.56 -8.83
C ASP A 590 19.60 -10.16 -10.25
N PRO A 591 20.45 -11.14 -10.61
CA PRO A 591 20.44 -11.77 -11.93
C PRO A 591 19.10 -12.37 -12.33
N ARG A 592 18.26 -12.78 -11.38
CA ARG A 592 16.93 -13.35 -11.63
C ARG A 592 15.93 -12.34 -12.19
N TYR A 593 16.10 -11.06 -11.85
CA TYR A 593 15.16 -9.98 -12.18
C TYR A 593 15.76 -8.90 -13.08
N LYS A 594 17.07 -8.95 -13.32
CA LYS A 594 17.82 -8.02 -14.17
C LYS A 594 17.17 -7.76 -15.54
N TRP A 595 16.54 -8.77 -16.14
CA TRP A 595 15.83 -8.66 -17.43
C TRP A 595 14.72 -7.60 -17.46
N ALA A 596 14.19 -7.19 -16.31
CA ALA A 596 13.15 -6.16 -16.23
C ALA A 596 13.73 -4.74 -16.33
N PHE A 597 15.04 -4.58 -16.17
CA PHE A 597 15.73 -3.29 -16.05
C PHE A 597 16.88 -3.13 -17.04
N ILE A 598 17.48 -4.21 -17.51
CA ILE A 598 18.63 -4.17 -18.41
C ILE A 598 18.36 -5.12 -19.57
N LYS A 599 18.66 -4.62 -20.78
CA LYS A 599 18.47 -5.32 -22.05
C LYS A 599 19.31 -6.57 -22.20
#